data_AF-A0A3R9K177-F1
#
_entry.id   AF-A0A3R9K177-F1
#
_cell.length_a   1.000
_cell.length_b   1.000
_cell.length_c   1.000
_cell.angle_alpha   90.00
_cell.angle_beta   90.00
_cell.angle_gamma   90.00
#
_symmetry.space_group_name_H-M   'P 1'
#
loop_
_entity.id
_entity.type
_entity.pdbx_description
1 polymer ?
#
loop_
_entity_poly.entity_id
_entity_poly.type
_entity_poly.pdbx_seq_one_letter_code
_entity_poly.pdbx_strand_id
1 'polypeptide(L)' 'MITCHIMINGRVEPLPMTLPAIPTIGSVVARSADHKSEHYLVKCVEYVNGHESVNLHVQPFPNQISAVNAVDGFRNSR' A
#
# COMPACT_ATOMS: atom_id res chain seq x y z
N MET A 1 6.71 -12.65 -8.08
CA MET A 1 6.31 -12.15 -6.75
C MET A 1 7.39 -11.20 -6.28
N ILE A 2 7.02 -10.05 -5.71
CA ILE A 2 7.91 -8.97 -5.30
C ILE A 2 7.73 -8.73 -3.80
N THR A 3 8.85 -8.61 -3.10
CA THR A 3 8.87 -8.24 -1.68
C THR A 3 8.79 -6.72 -1.54
N CYS A 4 7.76 -6.26 -0.83
CA CYS A 4 7.49 -4.85 -0.59
C CYS A 4 7.58 -4.55 0.91
N HIS A 5 8.47 -3.66 1.31
CA HIS A 5 8.51 -3.14 2.67
C HIS A 5 7.45 -2.06 2.83
N ILE A 6 6.57 -2.22 3.81
CA ILE A 6 5.46 -1.29 4.02
C ILE A 6 5.94 -0.15 4.93
N MET A 7 5.85 1.07 4.45
CA MET A 7 6.26 2.29 5.15
C MET A 7 5.01 3.08 5.55
N ILE A 8 4.80 3.26 6.85
CA ILE A 8 3.69 4.05 7.42
C ILE A 8 4.29 5.18 8.24
N ASN A 9 4.03 6.43 7.83
CA ASN A 9 4.52 7.63 8.52
C ASN A 9 6.04 7.59 8.82
N GLY A 10 6.83 7.09 7.87
CA GLY A 10 8.29 6.96 7.99
C GLY A 10 8.78 5.76 8.79
N ARG A 11 7.88 4.88 9.27
CA ARG A 11 8.23 3.63 9.97
C ARG A 11 8.03 2.43 9.07
N VAL A 12 9.01 1.53 9.06
CA VAL A 12 8.90 0.21 8.43
C VAL A 12 8.01 -0.66 9.29
N GLU A 13 6.97 -1.23 8.69
CA GLU A 13 6.22 -2.32 9.29
C GLU A 13 7.09 -3.59 9.38
N PRO A 14 7.01 -4.37 10.46
CA PRO A 14 7.94 -5.47 10.72
C PRO A 14 7.89 -6.57 9.65
N LEU A 15 6.69 -6.82 9.10
CA LEU A 15 6.47 -7.87 8.14
C LEU A 15 6.39 -7.27 6.73
N PRO A 16 7.26 -7.64 5.78
CA PRO A 16 7.09 -7.23 4.39
C PRO A 16 5.83 -7.86 3.78
N MET A 17 5.34 -7.30 2.69
CA MET A 17 4.24 -7.82 1.89
C MET A 17 4.79 -8.46 0.61
N THR A 18 4.25 -9.61 0.21
CA THR A 18 4.59 -10.22 -1.07
C THR A 18 3.47 -9.95 -2.06
N LEU A 19 3.76 -9.25 -3.15
CA LEU A 19 2.79 -8.88 -4.18
C LEU A 19 3.12 -9.54 -5.52
N PRO A 20 2.15 -9.77 -6.42
CA PRO A 20 2.41 -10.40 -7.71
C PRO A 20 3.30 -9.52 -8.62
N ALA A 21 3.16 -8.20 -8.50
CA ALA A 21 3.92 -7.19 -9.21
C ALA A 21 4.12 -5.95 -8.33
N ILE A 22 5.02 -5.05 -8.73
CA ILE A 22 5.20 -3.75 -8.07
C ILE A 22 3.92 -2.91 -8.31
N PRO A 23 3.22 -2.47 -7.26
CA PRO A 23 2.03 -1.64 -7.42
C PRO A 23 2.39 -0.24 -7.88
N THR A 24 1.44 0.47 -8.49
CA THR A 24 1.59 1.87 -8.87
C THR A 24 1.05 2.81 -7.78
N ILE A 25 1.47 4.08 -7.81
CA ILE A 25 0.90 5.11 -6.95
C ILE A 25 -0.62 5.20 -7.18
N GLY A 26 -1.38 5.27 -6.08
CA GLY A 26 -2.84 5.25 -6.08
C GLY A 26 -3.46 3.86 -6.12
N SER A 27 -2.66 2.79 -6.20
CA SER A 27 -3.16 1.42 -6.01
C SER A 27 -3.54 1.17 -4.56
N VAL A 28 -4.58 0.37 -4.34
CA VAL A 28 -4.92 -0.18 -3.02
C VAL A 28 -4.41 -1.61 -2.96
N VAL A 29 -3.59 -1.91 -1.96
CA VAL A 29 -3.02 -3.25 -1.72
C VAL A 29 -3.42 -3.74 -0.34
N ALA A 30 -3.47 -5.05 -0.17
CA ALA A 30 -3.80 -5.68 1.11
C ALA A 30 -3.00 -6.97 1.28
N ARG A 31 -2.76 -7.36 2.53
CA ARG A 31 -2.11 -8.65 2.84
C ARG A 31 -3.08 -9.83 2.68
N SER A 32 -4.36 -9.56 2.87
CA SER A 32 -5.44 -10.53 2.79
C SER A 32 -6.50 -10.04 1.80
N ALA A 33 -7.21 -10.97 1.18
CA ALA A 33 -8.37 -10.67 0.34
C ALA A 33 -9.64 -10.38 1.18
N ASP A 34 -9.58 -10.50 2.51
CA ASP A 34 -10.70 -10.17 3.40
C ASP A 34 -10.98 -8.67 3.42
N HIS A 35 -12.18 -8.28 2.99
CA HIS A 35 -12.63 -6.90 2.93
C HIS A 35 -12.69 -6.20 4.30
N LYS A 36 -12.72 -6.96 5.41
CA LYS A 36 -12.68 -6.42 6.78
C LYS A 36 -11.27 -6.18 7.31
N SER A 37 -10.26 -6.71 6.63
CA SER A 37 -8.86 -6.58 7.02
C SER A 37 -8.26 -5.25 6.55
N GLU A 38 -7.09 -4.90 7.08
CA GLU A 38 -6.42 -3.66 6.72
C GLU A 38 -6.07 -3.59 5.23
N HIS A 39 -6.31 -2.42 4.64
CA HIS A 39 -5.97 -2.07 3.27
C HIS A 39 -5.04 -0.86 3.25
N TYR A 40 -4.20 -0.76 2.24
CA TYR A 40 -3.17 0.26 2.17
C TYR A 40 -3.22 0.97 0.81
N LEU A 41 -3.38 2.29 0.81
CA LEU A 41 -3.25 3.10 -0.39
C LEU A 41 -1.78 3.45 -0.62
N VAL A 42 -1.24 3.08 -1.77
CA VAL A 42 0.14 3.41 -2.16
C VAL A 42 0.24 4.89 -2.51
N LYS A 43 1.06 5.62 -1.77
CA LYS A 43 1.37 7.04 -2.00
C LYS A 43 2.67 7.24 -2.75
N CYS A 44 3.66 6.39 -2.50
CA CYS A 44 4.95 6.41 -3.19
C CYS A 44 5.53 5.01 -3.29
N VAL A 45 6.24 4.76 -4.39
CA VAL A 45 7.04 3.55 -4.61
C VAL A 45 8.49 4.00 -4.69
N GLU A 46 9.28 3.59 -3.71
CA GLU A 46 10.69 3.92 -3.62
C GLU A 46 11.52 2.68 -3.96
N TYR A 47 12.37 2.82 -4.98
CA TYR A 47 13.30 1.79 -5.42
C TYR A 47 14.62 1.94 -4.67
N VAL A 48 15.09 0.84 -4.09
CA VAL A 48 16.38 0.82 -3.39
C VAL A 48 17.42 0.21 -4.32
N ASN A 49 18.41 1.01 -4.72
CA ASN A 49 19.46 0.56 -5.63
C ASN A 49 20.19 -0.66 -5.06
N GLY A 50 20.37 -1.69 -5.89
CA GLY A 50 21.04 -2.94 -5.49
C GLY A 50 20.16 -3.93 -4.73
N HIS A 51 18.87 -3.63 -4.53
CA HIS A 51 17.91 -4.54 -3.90
C HIS A 51 16.76 -4.89 -4.84
N GLU A 52 16.29 -6.13 -4.78
CA GLU A 52 15.12 -6.60 -5.54
C GLU A 52 13.79 -6.29 -4.83
N SER A 53 13.84 -5.68 -3.65
CA SER A 53 12.68 -5.21 -2.90
C SER A 53 12.42 -3.72 -3.11
N VAL A 54 11.18 -3.31 -2.89
CA VAL A 54 10.75 -1.91 -2.97
C VAL A 54 10.15 -1.45 -1.64
N ASN A 55 10.30 -0.18 -1.33
CA ASN A 55 9.62 0.45 -0.21
C ASN A 55 8.30 1.06 -0.71
N LEU A 56 7.19 0.63 -0.13
CA LEU A 56 5.87 1.19 -0.41
C LEU A 56 5.48 2.12 0.73
N HIS A 57 5.48 3.43 0.44
CA HIS A 57 4.92 4.41 1.35
C HIS A 57 3.41 4.41 1.20
N VAL A 58 2.72 4.04 2.26
CA VAL A 58 1.28 3.81 2.22
C VAL A 58 0.52 4.61 3.26
N GLN A 59 -0.77 4.77 3.00
CA GLN A 59 -1.75 5.16 4.00
C GLN A 59 -2.60 3.94 4.37
N PRO A 60 -2.62 3.52 5.65
CA PRO A 60 -3.44 2.40 6.09
C PRO A 60 -4.90 2.81 6.24
N PHE A 61 -5.77 1.81 6.06
CA PHE A 61 -7.20 1.87 6.24
C PHE A 61 -7.67 0.62 6.97
N PRO A 62 -8.60 0.73 7.93
CA PRO A 62 -9.04 -0.41 8.73
C PRO A 62 -9.78 -1.48 7.91
N ASN A 63 -10.36 -1.12 6.76
CA ASN A 63 -11.09 -2.03 5.88
C ASN A 63 -11.18 -1.49 4.45
N GLN A 64 -11.60 -2.35 3.52
CA GLN A 64 -11.73 -1.97 2.10
C GLN A 64 -12.69 -0.80 1.88
N ILE A 65 -13.82 -0.76 2.60
CA ILE A 65 -14.84 0.28 2.44
C ILE A 65 -14.27 1.65 2.81
N SER A 66 -13.55 1.74 3.92
CA SER A 66 -12.90 2.97 4.36
C SER A 66 -11.83 3.45 3.37
N ALA A 67 -11.07 2.52 2.76
CA ALA A 67 -10.10 2.84 1.72
C ALA A 67 -10.79 3.41 0.48
N VAL A 68 -11.84 2.77 0.00
CA VAL A 68 -12.61 3.23 -1.17
C VAL A 68 -13.22 4.61 -0.92
N ASN A 69 -13.92 4.81 0.19
CA ASN A 69 -14.54 6.09 0.51
C ASN A 69 -13.52 7.23 0.61
N ALA A 70 -12.34 6.96 1.18
CA ALA A 70 -11.28 7.95 1.28
C ALA A 70 -10.58 8.22 -0.06
N VAL A 71 -10.37 7.20 -0.90
CA VAL A 71 -9.78 7.34 -2.23
C VAL A 71 -10.73 8.06 -3.18
N ASP A 72 -12.01 7.71 -3.17
CA ASP A 72 -13.04 8.42 -3.92
C ASP A 72 -13.15 9.86 -3.42
N GLY A 73 -13.11 10.09 -2.11
CA GLY A 73 -13.03 11.45 -1.54
C GLY A 73 -11.77 12.23 -1.94
N PHE A 74 -10.64 11.55 -2.16
CA PHE A 74 -9.37 12.15 -2.62
C PHE A 74 -9.33 12.39 -4.14
N ARG A 75 -10.05 11.59 -4.93
CA ARG A 75 -10.13 11.69 -6.40
C ARG A 75 -11.32 12.52 -6.90
N ASN A 76 -12.36 12.72 -6.08
CA ASN A 76 -13.55 13.53 -6.40
C ASN A 76 -13.51 14.98 -5.89
N SER A 77 -12.35 15.49 -5.48
CA SER A 77 -12.15 16.94 -5.40
C SER A 77 -12.04 17.54 -6.82
N ARG A 78 -13.17 17.52 -7.54
CA ARG A 78 -13.39 18.32 -8.76
C ARG A 78 -13.94 19.69 -8.41
#